data_AF-A0AA51PCE2-F1
#
_entry.id   AF-A0AA51PCE2-F1
#
_cell.length_a   1.000
_cell.length_b   1.000
_cell.length_c   1.000
_cell.angle_alpha   90.00
_cell.angle_beta   90.00
_cell.angle_gamma   90.00
#
_symmetry.space_group_name_H-M   'P 1'
#
loop_
_entity.id
_entity.type
_entity.pdbx_description
1 polymer ?
#
loop_
_entity_poly.entity_id
_entity_poly.type
_entity_poly.pdbx_seq_one_letter_code
_entity_poly.pdbx_strand_id
1 'polypeptide(L)'
;MFSAIKNFLHRHRRKFIVTGAVFGSVYLLMGYAQKKLREWQEAEAKKFFEMTRKKQHFESTERTCNQTILTLSKITSESILNILNTDEIVQRLKDNPENKLALWEQMKVMIFTKICVLVYALTILNVMLRVQLNIIGG
;
A
#
# COMPACT_ATOMS: atom_id res chain seq x y z
N MET A 1 -18.17 62.97 -36.96
CA MET A 1 -18.62 61.60 -36.61
C MET A 1 -18.86 61.41 -35.10
N PHE A 2 -17.98 61.89 -34.22
CA PHE A 2 -18.14 61.77 -32.76
C PHE A 2 -19.38 62.46 -32.15
N SER A 3 -19.84 63.59 -32.71
CA SER A 3 -21.01 64.32 -32.17
C SER A 3 -22.35 63.58 -32.42
N ALA A 4 -22.49 62.91 -33.57
CA ALA A 4 -23.67 62.08 -33.88
C ALA A 4 -23.76 60.84 -32.97
N ILE A 5 -22.62 60.21 -32.70
CA ILE A 5 -22.48 59.10 -31.75
C ILE A 5 -22.87 59.56 -30.33
N LYS A 6 -22.43 60.75 -29.91
CA LYS A 6 -22.75 61.34 -28.59
C LYS A 6 -24.25 61.63 -28.43
N ASN A 7 -24.91 62.19 -29.44
CA ASN A 7 -26.36 62.45 -29.40
C ASN A 7 -27.20 61.16 -29.47
N PHE A 8 -26.75 60.15 -30.21
CA PHE A 8 -27.40 58.84 -30.27
C PHE A 8 -27.29 58.08 -28.93
N LEU A 9 -26.10 58.09 -28.31
CA LEU A 9 -25.86 57.56 -26.97
C LEU A 9 -26.69 58.28 -25.91
N HIS A 10 -26.88 59.60 -26.03
CA HIS A 10 -27.69 60.34 -25.07
C HIS A 10 -29.18 60.00 -25.19
N ARG A 11 -29.69 59.78 -26.41
CA ARG A 11 -31.11 59.42 -26.66
C ARG A 11 -31.44 57.97 -26.28
N HIS A 12 -30.46 57.06 -26.30
CA HIS A 12 -30.63 55.63 -25.91
C HIS A 12 -29.89 55.22 -24.63
N ARG A 13 -29.40 56.18 -23.82
CA ARG A 13 -28.56 55.95 -22.63
C ARG A 13 -29.11 54.90 -21.68
N ARG A 14 -30.44 54.88 -21.46
CA ARG A 14 -31.11 53.91 -20.59
C ARG A 14 -31.04 52.47 -21.13
N LYS A 15 -31.11 52.28 -22.45
CA LYS A 15 -31.00 50.96 -23.09
C LYS A 15 -29.57 50.41 -22.98
N PHE A 16 -28.56 51.26 -23.23
CA PHE A 16 -27.15 50.85 -23.09
C PHE A 16 -26.78 50.48 -21.64
N ILE A 17 -27.27 51.23 -20.64
CA ILE A 17 -27.03 50.91 -19.23
C ILE A 17 -27.67 49.56 -18.86
N VAL A 18 -28.92 49.33 -19.26
CA VAL A 18 -29.62 48.06 -18.98
C VAL A 18 -28.90 46.89 -19.65
N THR A 19 -28.55 47.02 -20.93
CA THR A 19 -27.82 45.97 -21.66
C THR A 19 -26.45 45.69 -21.04
N GLY A 20 -25.68 46.73 -20.71
CA GLY A 20 -24.38 46.58 -20.04
C GLY A 20 -24.49 45.92 -18.66
N ALA A 21 -25.51 46.27 -17.88
CA ALA A 21 -25.77 45.65 -16.58
C ALA A 21 -26.11 44.16 -16.71
N VAL A 22 -26.95 43.79 -17.69
CA VAL A 22 -27.30 42.39 -17.97
C VAL A 22 -26.04 41.60 -18.35
N PHE A 23 -25.26 42.04 -19.34
CA PHE A 23 -24.04 41.34 -19.76
C PHE A 23 -22.99 41.26 -18.64
N GLY A 24 -22.80 42.33 -17.86
CA GLY A 24 -21.92 42.32 -16.70
C GLY A 24 -22.35 41.31 -15.63
N SER A 25 -23.65 41.25 -15.33
CA SER A 25 -24.19 40.28 -14.36
C SER A 25 -24.01 38.83 -14.80
N VAL A 26 -24.25 38.53 -16.09
CA VAL A 26 -24.06 37.18 -16.65
C VAL A 26 -22.58 36.78 -16.61
N TYR A 27 -21.67 37.70 -16.97
CA TYR A 27 -20.23 37.43 -16.92
C TYR A 27 -19.74 37.13 -15.49
N LEU A 28 -20.17 37.92 -14.50
CA LEU A 28 -19.82 37.70 -13.10
C LEU A 28 -20.35 36.36 -12.57
N LEU A 29 -21.62 36.03 -12.87
CA LEU A 29 -22.22 34.76 -12.47
C LEU A 29 -21.51 33.56 -13.13
N MET A 30 -21.18 33.67 -14.41
CA MET A 30 -20.46 32.63 -15.14
C MET A 30 -19.05 32.39 -14.57
N GLY A 31 -18.30 33.46 -14.28
CA GLY A 31 -16.99 33.36 -13.64
C GLY A 31 -17.06 32.76 -12.23
N TYR A 32 -18.09 33.13 -11.45
CA TYR A 32 -18.33 32.54 -10.14
C TYR A 32 -18.66 31.06 -10.22
N ALA A 33 -19.52 30.65 -11.16
CA ALA A 33 -19.88 29.25 -11.37
C ALA A 33 -18.68 28.39 -11.79
N GLN A 34 -17.86 28.87 -12.73
CA GLN A 34 -16.63 28.19 -13.15
C GLN A 34 -15.64 28.04 -11.99
N LYS A 35 -15.45 29.10 -11.20
CA LYS A 35 -14.58 29.07 -10.02
C LYS A 35 -15.09 28.07 -8.98
N LYS A 36 -16.40 28.09 -8.67
CA LYS A 36 -17.04 27.16 -7.73
C LYS A 36 -16.91 25.70 -8.16
N LEU A 37 -17.12 25.43 -9.46
CA LEU A 37 -17.01 24.08 -10.00
C LEU A 37 -15.58 23.55 -9.91
N ARG A 38 -14.60 24.40 -10.24
CA ARG A 38 -13.18 24.06 -10.13
C ARG A 38 -12.76 23.82 -8.68
N GLU A 39 -13.19 24.67 -7.75
CA GLU A 39 -12.95 24.46 -6.31
C GLU A 39 -13.51 23.11 -5.82
N TRP A 40 -14.70 22.71 -6.29
CA TRP A 40 -15.29 21.41 -5.95
C TRP A 40 -14.50 20.24 -6.55
N GLN A 41 -14.10 20.32 -7.82
CA GLN A 41 -13.27 19.31 -8.47
C GLN A 41 -11.90 19.17 -7.80
N GLU A 42 -11.25 20.29 -7.45
CA GLU A 42 -9.97 20.29 -6.74
C GLU A 42 -10.10 19.69 -5.33
N ALA A 43 -11.20 20.00 -4.62
CA ALA A 43 -11.46 19.43 -3.30
C ALA A 43 -11.72 17.91 -3.36
N GLU A 44 -12.47 17.44 -4.35
CA GLU A 44 -12.72 16.02 -4.57
C GLU A 44 -11.45 15.28 -4.99
N ALA A 45 -10.70 15.84 -5.95
CA ALA A 45 -9.42 15.32 -6.38
C ALA A 45 -8.44 15.20 -5.20
N LYS A 46 -8.36 16.21 -4.33
CA LYS A 46 -7.50 16.17 -3.14
C LYS A 46 -7.85 15.02 -2.20
N LYS A 47 -9.15 14.82 -1.89
CA LYS A 47 -9.62 13.70 -1.07
C LYS A 47 -9.29 12.35 -1.71
N PHE A 48 -9.49 12.24 -3.02
CA PHE A 48 -9.16 11.04 -3.78
C PHE A 48 -7.66 10.73 -3.75
N PHE A 49 -6.81 11.74 -3.94
CA PHE A 49 -5.35 11.60 -3.86
C PHE A 49 -4.88 11.20 -2.47
N GLU A 50 -5.43 11.79 -1.41
CA GLU A 50 -5.09 11.42 -0.02
C GLU A 50 -5.45 9.97 0.30
N MET A 51 -6.65 9.50 -0.13
CA MET A 51 -7.07 8.11 0.05
C MET A 51 -6.20 7.14 -0.76
N THR A 52 -5.91 7.49 -2.02
CA THR A 52 -5.05 6.69 -2.90
C THR A 52 -3.65 6.56 -2.34
N ARG A 53 -3.07 7.66 -1.85
CA ARG A 53 -1.73 7.65 -1.24
C ARG A 53 -1.66 6.73 -0.02
N LYS A 54 -2.66 6.80 0.88
CA LYS A 54 -2.73 5.90 2.06
C LYS A 54 -2.83 4.43 1.65
N LYS A 55 -3.66 4.12 0.65
CA LYS A 55 -3.81 2.77 0.11
C LYS A 55 -2.51 2.25 -0.52
N GLN A 56 -1.86 3.07 -1.36
CA GLN A 56 -0.58 2.72 -1.97
C GLN A 56 0.52 2.49 -0.94
N HIS A 57 0.56 3.32 0.11
CA HIS A 57 1.51 3.12 1.22
C HIS A 57 1.27 1.78 1.91
N PHE A 58 0.02 1.46 2.24
CA PHE A 58 -0.34 0.18 2.84
C PHE A 58 0.01 -1.02 1.94
N GLU A 59 -0.35 -0.97 0.65
CA GLU A 59 -0.04 -2.03 -0.32
C GLU A 59 1.47 -2.23 -0.50
N SER A 60 2.25 -1.13 -0.49
CA SER A 60 3.71 -1.18 -0.55
C SER A 60 4.33 -1.82 0.70
N THR A 61 3.81 -1.47 1.89
CA THR A 61 4.26 -2.05 3.16
C THR A 61 3.95 -3.54 3.24
N GLU A 62 2.73 -3.96 2.87
CA GLU A 62 2.36 -5.38 2.81
C GLU A 62 3.19 -6.15 1.78
N ARG A 63 3.48 -5.56 0.61
CA ARG A 63 4.35 -6.18 -0.40
C ARG A 63 5.77 -6.40 0.13
N THR A 64 6.34 -5.38 0.78
CA THR A 64 7.65 -5.48 1.44
C THR A 64 7.62 -6.57 2.51
N CYS A 65 6.60 -6.58 3.37
CA CYS A 65 6.43 -7.60 4.41
C CYS A 65 6.41 -9.02 3.83
N ASN A 66 5.63 -9.25 2.77
CA ASN A 66 5.55 -10.56 2.14
C ASN A 66 6.90 -10.99 1.53
N GLN A 67 7.64 -10.07 0.91
CA GLN A 67 8.99 -10.36 0.38
C GLN A 67 9.98 -10.69 1.50
N THR A 68 9.93 -9.96 2.62
CA THR A 68 10.78 -10.20 3.79
C THR A 68 10.45 -11.54 4.43
N ILE A 69 9.16 -11.88 4.60
CA ILE A 69 8.72 -13.18 5.12
C ILE A 69 9.28 -14.32 4.26
N LEU A 70 9.15 -14.26 2.94
CA LEU A 70 9.66 -15.32 2.05
C LEU A 70 11.18 -15.47 2.16
N THR A 71 11.90 -14.37 2.19
CA THR A 71 13.37 -14.36 2.30
C THR A 71 13.82 -14.94 3.63
N LEU A 72 13.28 -14.44 4.74
CA LEU A 72 13.67 -14.89 6.08
C LEU A 72 13.17 -16.30 6.39
N SER A 73 11.98 -16.69 5.92
CA SER A 73 11.45 -18.05 6.06
C SER A 73 12.40 -19.08 5.45
N LYS A 74 13.00 -18.77 4.29
CA LYS A 74 13.97 -19.66 3.65
C LYS A 74 15.23 -19.78 4.49
N ILE A 75 15.81 -18.66 4.91
CA ILE A 75 17.04 -18.61 5.74
C ILE A 75 16.82 -19.36 7.07
N THR A 76 15.70 -19.12 7.74
CA THR A 76 15.34 -19.79 9.00
C THR A 76 15.14 -21.29 8.80
N SER A 77 14.48 -21.70 7.72
CA SER A 77 14.28 -23.13 7.42
C SER A 77 15.60 -23.85 7.16
N GLU A 78 16.49 -23.25 6.37
CA GLU A 78 17.83 -23.79 6.10
C GLU A 78 18.67 -23.89 7.39
N SER A 79 18.62 -22.86 8.25
CA SER A 79 19.29 -22.87 9.55
C SER A 79 18.78 -24.00 10.46
N ILE A 80 17.45 -24.20 10.55
CA ILE A 80 16.85 -25.27 11.35
C ILE A 80 17.23 -26.65 10.80
N LEU A 81 17.22 -26.83 9.48
CA LEU A 81 17.61 -28.08 8.83
C LEU A 81 19.09 -28.43 9.09
N ASN A 82 19.96 -27.42 9.14
CA ASN A 82 21.38 -27.59 9.45
C ASN A 82 21.60 -27.96 10.93
N ILE A 83 20.89 -27.33 11.87
CA ILE A 83 21.02 -27.62 13.30
C ILE A 83 20.45 -29.00 13.65
N LEU A 84 19.31 -29.36 13.05
CA LEU A 84 18.62 -30.64 13.26
C LEU A 84 18.92 -31.60 12.10
N ASN A 85 20.19 -31.74 11.74
CA ASN A 85 20.59 -32.58 10.61
C ASN A 85 20.38 -34.08 10.93
N THR A 86 19.55 -34.74 10.12
CA THR A 86 19.24 -36.17 10.24
C THR A 86 20.05 -37.03 9.27
N ASP A 87 20.77 -36.41 8.33
CA ASP A 87 21.51 -37.12 7.28
C ASP A 87 22.65 -37.95 7.86
N GLU A 88 23.33 -37.45 8.90
CA GLU A 88 24.38 -38.20 9.58
C GLU A 88 23.84 -39.50 10.22
N ILE A 89 22.67 -39.44 10.84
CA ILE A 89 22.01 -40.62 11.43
C ILE A 89 21.59 -41.60 10.33
N VAL A 90 21.07 -41.09 9.21
CA VAL A 90 20.69 -41.91 8.04
C VAL A 90 21.90 -42.59 7.42
N GLN A 91 23.05 -41.90 7.31
CA GLN A 91 24.29 -42.51 6.82
C GLN A 91 24.78 -43.61 7.76
N ARG A 92 24.84 -43.33 9.08
CA ARG A 92 25.18 -44.35 10.08
C ARG A 92 24.25 -45.55 10.03
N LEU A 93 22.95 -45.37 9.78
CA LEU A 93 22.00 -46.48 9.64
C LEU A 93 22.25 -47.35 8.39
N LYS A 94 22.85 -46.80 7.32
CA LYS A 94 23.20 -47.57 6.10
C LYS A 94 24.39 -48.49 6.32
N ASP A 95 25.34 -48.10 7.16
CA ASP A 95 26.53 -48.89 7.48
C ASP A 95 26.24 -50.09 8.42
N ASN A 96 24.96 -50.35 8.71
CA ASN A 96 24.45 -51.45 9.52
C ASN A 96 25.15 -51.63 10.90
N PRO A 97 25.11 -50.59 11.76
CA PRO A 97 25.77 -50.57 13.05
C PRO A 97 25.05 -51.45 14.07
N GLU A 98 25.78 -51.93 15.07
CA GLU A 98 25.24 -52.75 16.16
C GLU A 98 24.16 -52.00 16.96
N ASN A 99 24.28 -50.67 17.09
CA ASN A 99 23.36 -49.80 17.83
C ASN A 99 22.18 -49.27 16.97
N LYS A 100 21.63 -50.10 16.08
CA LYS A 100 20.54 -49.71 15.15
C LYS A 100 19.30 -49.16 15.86
N LEU A 101 18.87 -49.77 16.95
CA LEU A 101 17.65 -49.38 17.66
C LEU A 101 17.75 -47.96 18.24
N ALA A 102 18.89 -47.64 18.86
CA ALA A 102 19.15 -46.32 19.44
C ALA A 102 19.18 -45.23 18.36
N LEU A 103 19.78 -45.50 17.19
CA LEU A 103 19.82 -44.56 16.07
C LEU A 103 18.42 -44.27 15.51
N TRP A 104 17.55 -45.28 15.41
CA TRP A 104 16.15 -45.07 14.99
C TRP A 104 15.37 -44.23 15.99
N GLU A 105 15.59 -44.44 17.29
CA GLU A 105 14.94 -43.64 18.33
C GLU A 105 15.40 -42.19 18.30
N GLN A 106 16.71 -41.96 18.20
CA GLN A 106 17.28 -40.63 18.04
C GLN A 106 16.74 -39.92 16.79
N MET A 107 16.65 -40.63 15.66
CA MET A 107 16.11 -40.09 14.42
C MET A 107 14.63 -39.66 14.58
N LYS A 108 13.81 -40.48 15.24
CA LYS A 108 12.40 -40.14 15.52
C LYS A 108 12.29 -38.84 16.31
N VAL A 109 13.00 -38.74 17.43
CA VAL A 109 12.97 -37.54 18.29
C VAL A 109 13.41 -36.30 17.51
N MET A 110 14.47 -36.43 16.69
CA MET A 110 14.98 -35.33 15.89
C MET A 110 14.01 -34.87 14.80
N ILE A 111 13.31 -35.80 14.12
CA ILE A 111 12.29 -35.47 13.11
C ILE A 111 11.09 -34.76 13.76
N PHE A 112 10.60 -35.28 14.90
CA PHE A 112 9.51 -34.62 15.63
C PHE A 112 9.91 -33.22 16.08
N THR A 113 11.12 -33.06 16.63
CA THR A 113 11.66 -31.77 17.04
C THR A 113 11.75 -30.81 15.85
N LYS A 114 12.25 -31.28 14.71
CA LYS A 114 12.37 -30.50 13.46
C LYS A 114 11.04 -29.95 12.98
N ILE A 115 10.00 -30.79 12.93
CA ILE A 115 8.67 -30.37 12.48
C ILE A 115 8.08 -29.35 13.46
N CYS A 116 8.14 -29.62 14.77
CA CYS A 116 7.63 -28.69 15.78
C CYS A 116 8.33 -27.33 15.71
N VAL A 117 9.67 -27.31 15.69
CA VAL A 117 10.46 -26.08 15.65
C VAL A 117 10.20 -25.31 14.35
N LEU A 118 10.11 -25.98 13.20
CA LEU A 118 9.78 -25.31 11.94
C LEU A 118 8.42 -24.59 12.00
N VAL A 119 7.38 -25.27 12.49
CA VAL A 119 6.03 -24.68 12.59
C VAL A 119 6.03 -23.48 13.54
N TYR A 120 6.62 -23.62 14.73
CA TYR A 120 6.69 -22.51 15.68
C TYR A 120 7.53 -21.34 15.17
N ALA A 121 8.72 -21.60 14.63
CA ALA A 121 9.60 -20.55 14.16
C ALA A 121 9.00 -19.76 12.99
N LEU A 122 8.40 -20.44 12.00
CA LEU A 122 7.81 -19.78 10.84
C LEU A 122 6.54 -18.98 11.18
N THR A 123 5.71 -19.49 12.09
CA THR A 123 4.51 -18.76 12.55
C THR A 123 4.87 -17.52 13.35
N ILE A 124 5.82 -17.63 14.29
CA ILE A 124 6.33 -16.49 15.06
C ILE A 124 6.95 -15.45 14.12
N LEU A 125 7.77 -15.88 13.15
CA LEU A 125 8.38 -14.99 12.16
C LEU A 125 7.33 -14.22 11.35
N ASN A 126 6.29 -14.90 10.85
CA ASN A 126 5.23 -14.26 10.07
C ASN A 126 4.47 -13.21 10.88
N VAL A 127 4.03 -13.57 12.10
CA VAL A 127 3.30 -12.64 12.97
C VAL A 127 4.19 -11.46 13.36
N MET A 128 5.44 -11.71 13.74
CA MET A 128 6.38 -10.67 14.15
C MET A 128 6.62 -9.65 13.03
N LEU A 129 6.88 -10.11 11.80
CA LEU A 129 7.16 -9.23 10.68
C LEU A 129 5.93 -8.38 10.30
N ARG A 130 4.74 -8.96 10.31
CA ARG A 130 3.50 -8.21 10.07
C ARG A 130 3.27 -7.13 11.12
N VAL A 131 3.52 -7.43 12.39
CA VAL A 131 3.38 -6.46 13.48
C VAL A 131 4.43 -5.37 13.36
N GLN A 132 5.71 -5.71 13.21
CA GLN A 132 6.79 -4.74 13.12
C GLN A 132 6.63 -3.80 11.92
N LEU A 133 6.34 -4.34 10.73
CA LEU A 133 6.26 -3.54 9.51
C LEU A 133 4.99 -2.70 9.45
N ASN A 134 3.86 -3.17 9.98
CA ASN A 134 2.65 -2.36 10.06
C ASN A 134 2.72 -1.28 11.14
N ILE A 135 3.49 -1.48 12.22
CA ILE A 135 3.76 -0.41 13.21
C ILE A 135 4.72 0.64 12.65
N ILE A 136 5.76 0.22 11.92
CA ILE A 136 6.75 1.16 11.34
C ILE A 136 6.16 1.90 10.13
N GLY A 137 5.29 1.24 9.36
CA GLY A 137 4.69 1.78 8.15
C GLY A 137 3.30 2.42 8.34
N GLY A 138 2.74 2.38 9.54
CA GLY A 138 1.51 3.11 9.91
C GLY A 138 1.81 4.55 10.31
#